data_AF-A0A024TBC0-F1
#
_entry.id   AF-A0A024TBC0-F1
#
_cell.length_a   1.000
_cell.length_b   1.000
_cell.length_c   1.000
_cell.angle_alpha   90.00
_cell.angle_beta   90.00
_cell.angle_gamma   90.00
#
_symmetry.space_group_name_H-M   'P 1'
#
loop_
_entity.id
_entity.type
_entity.pdbx_description
1 polymer ?
#
loop_
_entity_poly.entity_id
_entity_poly.type
_entity_poly.pdbx_seq_one_letter_code
_entity_poly.pdbx_strand_id
1 'polypeptide(L)'
;MTRAVNFESTHSAKAAAVKKQVDADPLDESLISLLEAYLDEQIATGTVDEEANMMLLKLYTIYSTPVDHQLPRAIQILVKGLMTLPSNFFLGASYLVSESLRKNKDVTELLQAGSLLQTCLFPAFWQLPLVSAKKVPGFDAAVREYIVSAISRSHDVVAAAFVAQQLHLDSKEVEALVTAHGWTIQGTSFVVPANADNQMRPKKFKEDIAFTDLLDTINVLSR
;
A
#
# COMPACT_ATOMS: atom_id res chain seq x y z
N MET A 1 -16.08 3.12 18.05
CA MET A 1 -15.93 2.27 16.85
C MET A 1 -16.89 2.76 15.79
N THR A 2 -16.54 3.86 15.12
CA THR A 2 -17.33 4.41 14.02
C THR A 2 -16.94 3.63 12.77
N ARG A 3 -17.76 2.66 12.39
CA ARG A 3 -17.54 1.80 11.22
C ARG A 3 -18.04 2.53 9.96
N ALA A 4 -17.64 3.78 9.79
CA ALA A 4 -17.93 4.58 8.61
C ALA A 4 -16.85 4.26 7.58
N VAL A 5 -17.24 3.50 6.56
CA VAL A 5 -16.42 3.18 5.40
C VAL A 5 -16.12 4.50 4.68
N ASN A 6 -14.85 4.87 4.61
CA ASN A 6 -14.43 6.19 4.19
C ASN A 6 -14.18 6.17 2.67
N PHE A 7 -15.25 6.22 1.89
CA PHE A 7 -15.26 6.33 0.41
C PHE A 7 -14.73 7.69 -0.11
N GLU A 8 -13.84 8.37 0.63
CA GLU A 8 -13.47 9.77 0.36
C GLU A 8 -12.56 9.97 -0.87
N SER A 9 -12.06 8.91 -1.51
CA SER A 9 -11.12 9.08 -2.64
C SER A 9 -11.77 9.13 -4.03
N THR A 10 -13.05 8.79 -4.21
CA THR A 10 -13.67 8.83 -5.56
C THR A 10 -15.17 9.10 -5.58
N HIS A 11 -15.58 10.28 -6.07
CA HIS A 11 -16.96 10.63 -6.42
C HIS A 11 -17.42 9.95 -7.72
N SER A 12 -17.31 8.63 -7.81
CA SER A 12 -17.86 7.85 -8.92
C SER A 12 -19.31 7.44 -8.65
N ALA A 13 -20.13 7.41 -9.70
CA ALA A 13 -21.48 6.84 -9.64
C ALA A 13 -21.48 5.38 -9.14
N LYS A 14 -20.43 4.61 -9.47
CA LYS A 14 -20.28 3.22 -8.97
C LYS A 14 -19.87 3.17 -7.51
N ALA A 15 -18.98 4.08 -7.06
CA ALA A 15 -18.62 4.19 -5.65
C ALA A 15 -19.84 4.55 -4.79
N ALA A 16 -20.69 5.48 -5.27
CA ALA A 16 -21.94 5.84 -4.60
C ALA A 16 -22.93 4.67 -4.55
N ALA A 17 -23.02 3.87 -5.62
CA ALA A 17 -23.84 2.66 -5.63
C ALA A 17 -23.32 1.61 -4.64
N VAL A 18 -22.00 1.38 -4.59
CA VAL A 18 -21.36 0.46 -3.63
C VAL A 18 -21.66 0.91 -2.21
N LYS A 19 -21.44 2.18 -1.90
CA LYS A 19 -21.73 2.75 -0.58
C LYS A 19 -23.18 2.57 -0.17
N LYS A 20 -24.12 2.90 -1.06
CA LYS A 20 -25.56 2.76 -0.81
C LYS A 20 -25.94 1.30 -0.53
N GLN A 21 -25.36 0.35 -1.26
CA GLN A 21 -25.65 -1.07 -1.06
C GLN A 21 -25.02 -1.59 0.23
N VAL A 22 -23.78 -1.19 0.55
CA VAL A 22 -23.11 -1.55 1.81
C VAL A 22 -23.87 -1.02 3.03
N ASP A 23 -24.42 0.19 2.95
CA ASP A 23 -25.23 0.79 4.00
C ASP A 23 -26.59 0.09 4.17
N ALA A 24 -27.11 -0.52 3.10
CA ALA A 24 -28.38 -1.26 3.11
C ALA A 24 -28.21 -2.71 3.60
N ASP A 25 -27.31 -3.47 2.97
CA ASP A 25 -26.92 -4.82 3.38
C ASP A 25 -25.45 -5.08 3.00
N PRO A 26 -24.53 -5.14 3.98
CA PRO A 26 -23.11 -5.36 3.74
C PRO A 26 -22.76 -6.78 3.31
N LEU A 27 -23.71 -7.72 3.36
CA LEU A 27 -23.48 -9.11 2.99
C LEU A 27 -24.22 -9.53 1.73
N ASP A 28 -24.91 -8.65 1.00
CA ASP A 28 -25.63 -9.09 -0.21
C ASP A 28 -24.69 -9.64 -1.31
N GLU A 29 -25.09 -10.72 -1.99
CA GLU A 29 -24.33 -11.33 -3.08
C GLU A 29 -24.27 -10.42 -4.32
N SER A 30 -25.31 -9.60 -4.53
CA SER A 30 -25.35 -8.63 -5.64
C SER A 30 -24.22 -7.58 -5.57
N LEU A 31 -23.64 -7.40 -4.39
CA LEU A 31 -22.52 -6.49 -4.13
C LEU A 31 -21.24 -6.94 -4.84
N ILE A 32 -21.06 -8.24 -5.09
CA ILE A 32 -19.88 -8.78 -5.76
C ILE A 32 -19.74 -8.18 -7.17
N SER A 33 -20.79 -8.26 -7.99
CA SER A 33 -20.77 -7.72 -9.36
C SER A 33 -20.57 -6.21 -9.38
N LEU A 34 -21.10 -5.50 -8.39
CA LEU A 34 -20.94 -4.05 -8.27
C LEU A 34 -19.50 -3.67 -7.90
N LEU A 35 -18.88 -4.40 -6.98
CA LEU A 35 -17.48 -4.23 -6.58
C LEU A 35 -16.52 -4.61 -7.70
N GLU A 36 -16.80 -5.67 -8.47
CA GLU A 36 -16.03 -6.03 -9.66
C GLU A 36 -16.06 -4.92 -10.71
N ALA A 37 -17.25 -4.35 -10.98
CA ALA A 37 -17.41 -3.24 -11.90
C ALA A 37 -16.73 -1.95 -11.41
N TYR A 38 -16.62 -1.76 -10.08
CA TYR A 38 -15.90 -0.65 -9.47
C TYR A 38 -14.38 -0.88 -9.51
N LEU A 39 -13.89 -2.11 -9.33
CA LEU A 39 -12.48 -2.46 -9.49
C LEU A 39 -12.00 -2.19 -10.92
N ASP A 40 -12.80 -2.54 -11.93
CA ASP A 40 -12.48 -2.24 -13.33
C ASP A 40 -12.35 -0.73 -13.59
N GLU A 41 -13.18 0.08 -12.93
CA GLU A 41 -13.08 1.54 -12.99
C GLU A 41 -11.84 2.09 -12.26
N GLN A 42 -11.52 1.54 -11.10
CA GLN A 42 -10.30 1.88 -10.35
C GLN A 42 -9.03 1.58 -11.17
N ILE A 43 -9.03 0.51 -11.98
CA ILE A 43 -7.91 0.20 -12.88
C ILE A 43 -7.83 1.21 -14.02
N ALA A 44 -8.96 1.60 -14.61
CA ALA A 44 -9.00 2.56 -15.71
C ALA A 44 -8.62 3.98 -15.28
N THR A 45 -9.03 4.39 -14.08
CA THR A 45 -8.80 5.74 -13.52
C THR A 45 -7.51 5.86 -12.71
N GLY A 46 -6.88 4.74 -12.36
CA GLY A 46 -5.69 4.71 -11.51
C GLY A 46 -5.96 4.96 -10.02
N THR A 47 -7.22 5.09 -9.60
CA THR A 47 -7.58 5.29 -8.19
C THR A 47 -7.56 3.98 -7.41
N VAL A 48 -7.29 4.01 -6.10
CA VAL A 48 -7.33 2.80 -5.26
C VAL A 48 -8.23 3.05 -4.07
N ASP A 49 -9.20 2.16 -3.90
CA ASP A 49 -10.09 2.10 -2.74
C ASP A 49 -9.79 0.81 -1.97
N GLU A 50 -9.00 0.94 -0.91
CA GLU A 50 -8.51 -0.20 -0.11
C GLU A 50 -9.65 -0.95 0.55
N GLU A 51 -10.66 -0.25 1.08
CA GLU A 51 -11.76 -0.83 1.83
C GLU A 51 -12.69 -1.63 0.92
N ALA A 52 -13.05 -1.08 -0.24
CA ALA A 52 -13.87 -1.77 -1.24
C ALA A 52 -13.18 -3.05 -1.77
N ASN A 53 -11.88 -2.97 -2.04
CA ASN A 53 -11.11 -4.11 -2.54
C ASN A 53 -10.94 -5.21 -1.47
N MET A 54 -10.73 -4.83 -0.20
CA MET A 54 -10.73 -5.78 0.92
C MET A 54 -12.10 -6.43 1.12
N MET A 55 -13.18 -5.66 0.95
CA MET A 55 -14.54 -6.18 1.05
C MET A 55 -14.81 -7.20 -0.04
N LEU A 56 -14.40 -6.94 -1.28
CA LEU A 56 -14.53 -7.89 -2.39
C LEU A 56 -13.83 -9.22 -2.09
N LEU A 57 -12.59 -9.18 -1.60
CA LEU A 57 -11.87 -10.39 -1.17
C LEU A 57 -12.59 -11.12 -0.03
N LYS A 58 -13.15 -10.40 0.95
CA LYS A 58 -13.93 -11.01 2.03
C LYS A 58 -15.20 -11.68 1.51
N LEU A 59 -15.93 -11.05 0.59
CA LEU A 59 -17.14 -11.64 0.01
C LEU A 59 -16.82 -12.93 -0.75
N TYR A 60 -15.68 -13.00 -1.45
CA TYR A 60 -15.22 -14.25 -2.08
C TYR A 60 -14.88 -15.38 -1.09
N THR A 61 -14.58 -15.05 0.18
CA THR A 61 -14.39 -16.07 1.23
C THR A 61 -15.72 -16.57 1.83
N ILE A 62 -16.78 -15.75 1.74
CA ILE A 62 -18.11 -16.06 2.28
C ILE A 62 -18.96 -16.79 1.24
N TYR A 63 -18.94 -16.30 0.00
CA TYR A 63 -19.74 -16.81 -1.11
C TYR A 63 -18.93 -17.79 -1.97
N SER A 64 -19.56 -18.90 -2.37
CA SER A 64 -18.94 -19.94 -3.21
C SER A 64 -18.84 -19.49 -4.68
N THR A 65 -18.07 -18.42 -4.93
CA THR A 65 -17.77 -17.96 -6.29
C THR A 65 -16.73 -18.89 -6.93
N PRO A 66 -16.88 -19.28 -8.21
CA PRO A 66 -15.88 -20.10 -8.89
C PRO A 66 -14.48 -19.49 -8.86
N VAL A 67 -13.45 -20.32 -8.61
CA VAL A 67 -12.05 -19.89 -8.52
C VAL A 67 -11.58 -19.17 -9.78
N ASP A 68 -12.05 -19.61 -10.96
CA ASP A 68 -11.70 -19.00 -12.25
C ASP A 68 -12.17 -17.55 -12.37
N HIS A 69 -13.27 -17.20 -11.70
CA HIS A 69 -13.76 -15.82 -11.67
C HIS A 69 -13.01 -14.98 -10.63
N GLN A 70 -12.70 -15.57 -9.46
CA GLN A 70 -11.98 -14.88 -8.39
C GLN A 70 -10.52 -14.57 -8.77
N LEU A 71 -9.86 -15.47 -9.49
CA LEU A 71 -8.44 -15.40 -9.80
C LEU A 71 -7.99 -14.08 -10.45
N PRO A 72 -8.57 -13.63 -11.59
CA PRO A 72 -8.16 -12.38 -12.22
C PRO A 72 -8.40 -11.17 -11.31
N ARG A 73 -9.48 -11.18 -10.52
CA ARG A 73 -9.83 -10.09 -9.60
C ARG A 73 -8.88 -10.04 -8.41
N ALA A 74 -8.54 -11.19 -7.83
CA ALA A 74 -7.56 -11.28 -6.74
C ALA A 74 -6.17 -10.79 -7.18
N ILE A 75 -5.72 -11.14 -8.39
CA ILE A 75 -4.47 -10.63 -8.97
C ILE A 75 -4.50 -9.11 -9.08
N GLN A 76 -5.57 -8.53 -9.65
CA GLN A 76 -5.73 -7.08 -9.78
C GLN A 76 -5.68 -6.36 -8.42
N ILE A 77 -6.35 -6.93 -7.42
CA ILE A 77 -6.38 -6.38 -6.05
C ILE A 77 -4.99 -6.44 -5.40
N LEU A 78 -4.27 -7.55 -5.53
CA LEU A 78 -2.91 -7.69 -5.01
C LEU A 78 -1.95 -6.69 -5.67
N VAL A 79 -2.06 -6.52 -6.99
CA VAL A 79 -1.25 -5.54 -7.74
C VAL A 79 -1.54 -4.12 -7.25
N LYS A 80 -2.82 -3.76 -7.08
CA LYS A 80 -3.19 -2.46 -6.48
C LYS A 80 -2.66 -2.31 -5.06
N GLY A 81 -2.65 -3.38 -4.27
CA GLY A 81 -2.03 -3.38 -2.94
C GLY A 81 -0.54 -3.07 -2.95
N LEU A 82 0.19 -3.60 -3.93
CA LEU A 82 1.61 -3.28 -4.12
C LEU A 82 1.82 -1.81 -4.53
N MET A 83 0.90 -1.24 -5.32
CA MET A 83 0.97 0.15 -5.75
C MET A 83 0.70 1.16 -4.61
N THR A 84 0.03 0.75 -3.54
CA THR A 84 -0.29 1.62 -2.39
C THR A 84 0.67 1.45 -1.20
N LEU A 85 1.81 0.77 -1.37
CA LEU A 85 2.82 0.72 -0.32
C LEU A 85 3.28 2.15 0.01
N PRO A 86 3.39 2.53 1.31
CA PRO A 86 3.58 1.70 2.50
C PRO A 86 2.30 1.25 3.24
N SER A 87 1.10 1.39 2.66
CA SER A 87 -0.14 0.97 3.32
C SER A 87 -0.14 -0.52 3.69
N ASN A 88 -0.82 -0.88 4.78
CA ASN A 88 -1.01 -2.26 5.23
C ASN A 88 -2.01 -3.05 4.37
N PHE A 89 -2.61 -2.41 3.36
CA PHE A 89 -3.59 -3.04 2.47
C PHE A 89 -3.07 -4.31 1.80
N PHE A 90 -1.85 -4.31 1.26
CA PHE A 90 -1.27 -5.50 0.64
C PHE A 90 -1.17 -6.68 1.62
N LEU A 91 -0.74 -6.40 2.85
CA LEU A 91 -0.63 -7.41 3.90
C LEU A 91 -2.01 -8.00 4.22
N GLY A 92 -3.03 -7.16 4.40
CA GLY A 92 -4.41 -7.60 4.61
C GLY A 92 -4.94 -8.45 3.45
N ALA A 93 -4.73 -8.01 2.22
CA ALA A 93 -5.14 -8.74 1.02
C ALA A 93 -4.47 -10.11 0.94
N SER A 94 -3.17 -10.22 1.24
CA SER A 94 -2.41 -11.47 1.21
C SER A 94 -2.99 -12.56 2.13
N TYR A 95 -3.54 -12.16 3.29
CA TYR A 95 -4.16 -13.07 4.23
C TYR A 95 -5.56 -13.53 3.80
N LEU A 96 -6.30 -12.69 3.09
CA LEU A 96 -7.65 -13.03 2.59
C LEU A 96 -7.62 -13.92 1.34
N VAL A 97 -6.52 -13.97 0.60
CA VAL A 97 -6.38 -14.86 -0.55
C VAL A 97 -6.42 -16.32 -0.10
N SER A 98 -7.37 -17.08 -0.65
CA SER A 98 -7.57 -18.50 -0.34
C SER A 98 -6.39 -19.36 -0.82
N GLU A 99 -6.21 -20.53 -0.20
CA GLU A 99 -5.13 -21.46 -0.57
C GLU A 99 -5.21 -21.92 -2.03
N SER A 100 -6.43 -22.10 -2.55
CA SER A 100 -6.68 -22.46 -3.95
C SER A 100 -6.12 -21.41 -4.93
N LEU A 101 -6.25 -20.13 -4.59
CA LEU A 101 -5.72 -19.03 -5.39
C LEU A 101 -4.20 -18.92 -5.27
N ARG A 102 -3.62 -19.21 -4.08
CA ARG A 102 -2.17 -19.19 -3.88
C ARG A 102 -1.42 -20.26 -4.69
N LYS A 103 -2.08 -21.37 -5.06
CA LYS A 103 -1.48 -22.39 -5.94
C LYS A 103 -1.16 -21.86 -7.34
N ASN A 104 -1.77 -20.74 -7.74
CA ASN A 104 -1.46 -20.10 -9.00
C ASN A 104 -0.07 -19.43 -8.96
N LYS A 105 0.68 -19.57 -10.06
CA LYS A 105 2.03 -19.00 -10.20
C LYS A 105 2.01 -17.48 -10.09
N ASP A 106 1.08 -16.81 -10.76
CA ASP A 106 0.98 -15.35 -10.78
C ASP A 106 0.76 -14.78 -9.37
N VAL A 107 -0.08 -15.43 -8.58
CA VAL A 107 -0.35 -15.03 -7.19
C VAL A 107 0.88 -15.27 -6.32
N THR A 108 1.56 -16.39 -6.47
CA THR A 108 2.80 -16.69 -5.72
C THR A 108 3.89 -15.66 -6.02
N GLU A 109 4.08 -15.31 -7.29
CA GLU A 109 5.06 -14.31 -7.73
C GLU A 109 4.73 -12.92 -7.16
N LEU A 110 3.45 -12.53 -7.12
CA LEU A 110 3.01 -11.27 -6.51
C LEU A 110 3.24 -11.24 -5.00
N LEU A 111 2.98 -12.34 -4.31
CA LEU A 111 3.25 -12.47 -2.87
C LEU A 111 4.76 -12.39 -2.58
N GLN A 112 5.58 -13.04 -3.40
CA GLN A 112 7.03 -12.94 -3.30
C GLN A 112 7.52 -11.52 -3.57
N ALA A 113 6.97 -10.85 -4.59
CA ALA A 113 7.28 -9.47 -4.92
C ALA A 113 6.95 -8.52 -3.75
N GLY A 114 5.78 -8.69 -3.12
CA GLY A 114 5.42 -7.90 -1.94
C GLY A 114 6.37 -8.12 -0.76
N SER A 115 6.80 -9.36 -0.52
CA SER A 115 7.81 -9.66 0.51
C SER A 115 9.15 -8.97 0.21
N LEU A 116 9.60 -8.98 -1.05
CA LEU A 116 10.83 -8.29 -1.46
C LEU A 116 10.73 -6.77 -1.31
N LEU A 117 9.58 -6.17 -1.64
CA LEU A 117 9.36 -4.72 -1.44
C LEU A 117 9.30 -4.34 0.05
N GLN A 118 8.68 -5.17 0.88
CA GLN A 118 8.61 -4.93 2.33
C GLN A 118 9.97 -5.16 3.03
N THR A 119 10.80 -6.07 2.53
CA THR A 119 12.17 -6.30 3.01
C THR A 119 13.20 -5.37 2.37
N CYS A 120 12.76 -4.43 1.52
CA CYS A 120 13.59 -3.46 0.79
C CYS A 120 14.67 -4.10 -0.11
N LEU A 121 14.44 -5.34 -0.59
CA LEU A 121 15.32 -6.03 -1.54
C LEU A 121 14.90 -5.71 -2.98
N PHE A 122 15.00 -4.43 -3.35
CA PHE A 122 14.54 -3.92 -4.65
C PHE A 122 15.23 -4.53 -5.87
N PRO A 123 16.55 -4.81 -5.89
CA PRO A 123 17.20 -5.38 -7.07
C PRO A 123 16.69 -6.80 -7.37
N ALA A 124 16.37 -7.59 -6.33
CA ALA A 124 15.77 -8.91 -6.49
C ALA A 124 14.32 -8.82 -6.99
N PHE A 125 13.58 -7.79 -6.58
CA PHE A 125 12.22 -7.54 -7.06
C PHE A 125 12.18 -7.35 -8.58
N TRP A 126 13.09 -6.55 -9.15
CA TRP A 126 13.13 -6.28 -10.59
C TRP A 126 13.46 -7.51 -11.46
N GLN A 127 14.01 -8.57 -10.86
CA GLN A 127 14.32 -9.83 -11.56
C GLN A 127 13.10 -10.76 -11.66
N LEU A 128 12.01 -10.51 -10.92
CA LEU A 128 10.84 -11.38 -10.94
C LEU A 128 10.01 -11.19 -12.23
N PRO A 129 9.49 -12.29 -12.82
CA PRO A 129 8.68 -12.24 -14.04
C PRO A 129 7.24 -11.79 -13.76
N LEU A 130 7.03 -10.53 -13.40
CA LEU A 130 5.72 -9.98 -13.04
C LEU A 130 4.81 -9.67 -14.26
N VAL A 131 4.52 -10.67 -15.09
CA VAL A 131 3.74 -10.51 -16.33
C VAL A 131 2.34 -9.96 -16.07
N SER A 132 1.66 -10.45 -15.03
CA SER A 132 0.31 -10.02 -14.70
C SER A 132 0.25 -8.67 -14.00
N ALA A 133 1.29 -8.26 -13.28
CA ALA A 133 1.37 -6.93 -12.66
C ALA A 133 1.57 -5.82 -13.71
N LYS A 134 2.42 -6.09 -14.71
CA LYS A 134 2.72 -5.13 -15.80
C LYS A 134 1.52 -4.81 -16.70
N LYS A 135 0.43 -5.58 -16.62
CA LYS A 135 -0.83 -5.29 -17.32
C LYS A 135 -1.58 -4.11 -16.70
N VAL A 136 -1.31 -3.79 -15.43
CA VAL A 136 -1.95 -2.67 -14.73
C VAL A 136 -1.19 -1.38 -15.04
N PRO A 137 -1.86 -0.34 -15.55
CA PRO A 137 -1.20 0.92 -15.88
C PRO A 137 -0.63 1.58 -14.62
N GLY A 138 0.60 2.09 -14.71
CA GLY A 138 1.24 2.83 -13.62
C GLY A 138 1.89 1.97 -12.54
N PHE A 139 1.92 0.63 -12.66
CA PHE A 139 2.53 -0.26 -11.68
C PHE A 139 4.00 0.06 -11.40
N ASP A 140 4.84 0.12 -12.44
CA ASP A 140 6.28 0.38 -12.29
C ASP A 140 6.55 1.77 -11.68
N ALA A 141 5.72 2.76 -12.01
CA ALA A 141 5.82 4.11 -11.45
C ALA A 141 5.49 4.13 -9.95
N ALA A 142 4.40 3.47 -9.54
CA ALA A 142 4.00 3.39 -8.14
C ALA A 142 5.03 2.63 -7.27
N VAL A 143 5.63 1.56 -7.81
CA VAL A 143 6.70 0.84 -7.10
C VAL A 143 7.94 1.72 -6.94
N ARG A 144 8.33 2.46 -7.99
CA ARG A 144 9.47 3.40 -7.92
C ARG A 144 9.21 4.53 -6.94
N GLU A 145 8.01 5.08 -6.91
CA GLU A 145 7.57 6.07 -5.93
C GLU A 145 7.77 5.56 -4.49
N TYR A 146 7.34 4.32 -4.23
CA TYR A 146 7.55 3.67 -2.94
C TYR A 146 9.05 3.50 -2.61
N ILE A 147 9.87 3.07 -3.57
CA ILE A 147 11.33 2.91 -3.38
C ILE A 147 11.97 4.26 -3.02
N VAL A 148 11.63 5.32 -3.73
CA VAL A 148 12.14 6.67 -3.44
C VAL A 148 11.69 7.12 -2.06
N SER A 149 10.42 6.92 -1.70
CA SER A 149 9.89 7.21 -0.37
C SER A 149 10.65 6.44 0.73
N ALA A 150 10.92 5.15 0.53
CA ALA A 150 11.66 4.32 1.48
C ALA A 150 13.12 4.78 1.67
N ILE A 151 13.81 5.14 0.58
CA ILE A 151 15.17 5.70 0.64
C ILE A 151 15.15 7.05 1.36
N SER A 152 14.16 7.90 1.08
CA SER A 152 14.06 9.24 1.69
C SER A 152 13.89 9.22 3.20
N ARG A 153 13.29 8.16 3.76
CA ARG A 153 13.08 8.01 5.21
C ARG A 153 14.31 7.48 5.95
N SER A 154 15.22 6.82 5.25
CA SER A 154 16.30 6.05 5.84
C SER A 154 17.69 6.66 5.64
N HIS A 155 17.84 7.60 4.70
CA HIS A 155 19.13 8.17 4.34
C HIS A 155 19.08 9.69 4.26
N ASP A 156 20.17 10.34 4.69
CA ASP A 156 20.43 11.77 4.45
C ASP A 156 21.18 11.99 3.13
N VAL A 157 22.19 11.16 2.86
CA VAL A 157 23.05 11.24 1.67
C VAL A 157 23.20 9.84 1.06
N VAL A 158 22.96 9.71 -0.24
CA VAL A 158 22.98 8.42 -0.95
C VAL A 158 23.78 8.55 -2.25
N ALA A 159 24.60 7.55 -2.57
CA ALA A 159 25.32 7.51 -3.83
C ALA A 159 24.36 7.34 -5.02
N ALA A 160 24.57 8.08 -6.11
CA ALA A 160 23.71 8.00 -7.29
C ALA A 160 23.69 6.59 -7.92
N ALA A 161 24.83 5.90 -7.90
CA ALA A 161 24.93 4.52 -8.38
C ALA A 161 24.05 3.54 -7.58
N PHE A 162 23.94 3.74 -6.26
CA PHE A 162 23.08 2.91 -5.42
C PHE A 162 21.61 3.13 -5.77
N VAL A 163 21.16 4.38 -5.89
CA VAL A 163 19.77 4.71 -6.24
C VAL A 163 19.41 4.16 -7.62
N ALA A 164 20.30 4.28 -8.60
CA ALA A 164 20.10 3.72 -9.93
C ALA A 164 19.94 2.18 -9.89
N GLN A 165 20.73 1.49 -9.07
CA GLN A 165 20.60 0.05 -8.88
C GLN A 165 19.27 -0.33 -8.21
N GLN A 166 18.80 0.44 -7.23
CA GLN A 166 17.53 0.17 -6.54
C GLN A 166 16.32 0.41 -7.44
N LEU A 167 16.35 1.45 -8.30
CA LEU A 167 15.25 1.80 -9.19
C LEU A 167 15.27 1.05 -10.52
N HIS A 168 16.39 0.40 -10.87
CA HIS A 168 16.62 -0.27 -12.14
C HIS A 168 16.35 0.68 -13.33
N LEU A 169 16.90 1.89 -13.25
CA LEU A 169 16.78 2.96 -14.24
C LEU A 169 18.15 3.53 -14.63
N ASP A 170 18.21 4.15 -15.80
CA ASP A 170 19.38 4.87 -16.26
C ASP A 170 19.57 6.19 -15.48
N SER A 171 20.82 6.66 -15.40
CA SER A 171 21.19 7.82 -14.57
C SER A 171 20.37 9.09 -14.86
N LYS A 172 19.97 9.32 -16.13
CA LYS A 172 19.18 10.50 -16.51
C LYS A 172 17.75 10.49 -15.97
N GLU A 173 17.12 9.32 -15.93
CA GLU A 173 15.74 9.18 -15.44
C GLU A 173 15.70 9.23 -13.91
N VAL A 174 16.76 8.72 -13.27
CA VAL A 174 16.94 8.85 -11.82
C VAL A 174 17.04 10.32 -11.41
N GLU A 175 17.84 11.12 -12.11
CA GLU A 175 17.97 12.56 -11.81
C GLU A 175 16.63 13.31 -11.94
N ALA A 176 15.84 12.98 -12.96
CA ALA A 176 14.52 13.58 -13.16
C ALA A 176 13.54 13.24 -12.01
N LEU A 177 13.50 11.97 -11.59
CA LEU A 177 12.67 11.53 -10.46
C LEU A 177 13.12 12.16 -9.14
N VAL A 178 14.42 12.11 -8.86
CA VAL A 178 15.06 12.69 -7.67
C VAL A 178 14.74 14.19 -7.55
N THR A 179 14.79 14.93 -8.67
CA THR A 179 14.44 16.35 -8.70
C THR A 179 12.95 16.57 -8.43
N ALA A 180 12.07 15.72 -8.95
CA ALA A 180 10.63 15.78 -8.67
C ALA A 180 10.32 15.55 -7.18
N HIS A 181 11.13 14.75 -6.48
CA HIS A 181 11.04 14.53 -5.04
C HIS A 181 11.79 15.56 -4.18
N GLY A 182 12.34 16.61 -4.78
CA GLY A 182 13.01 17.70 -4.07
C GLY A 182 14.38 17.32 -3.49
N TRP A 183 15.01 16.25 -3.98
CA TRP A 183 16.37 15.87 -3.60
C TRP A 183 17.38 16.75 -4.34
N THR A 184 18.51 17.03 -3.71
CA THR A 184 19.56 17.87 -4.31
C THR A 184 20.73 17.02 -4.81
N ILE A 185 21.26 17.36 -5.98
CA ILE A 185 22.36 16.63 -6.61
C ILE A 185 23.69 17.26 -6.18
N GLN A 186 24.53 16.50 -5.49
CA GLN A 186 25.89 16.87 -5.11
C GLN A 186 26.90 15.94 -5.78
N GLY A 187 27.23 16.25 -7.04
CA GLY A 187 28.23 15.50 -7.81
C GLY A 187 27.81 14.04 -8.00
N THR A 188 28.41 13.12 -7.24
CA THR A 188 28.15 11.67 -7.31
C THR A 188 27.11 11.17 -6.30
N SER A 189 26.56 12.06 -5.47
CA SER A 189 25.61 11.72 -4.41
C SER A 189 24.36 12.60 -4.48
N PHE A 190 23.23 12.04 -4.04
CA PHE A 190 21.99 12.76 -3.82
C PHE A 190 21.84 13.05 -2.32
N VAL A 191 21.42 14.27 -1.99
CA VAL A 191 21.10 14.69 -0.63
C VAL A 191 19.59 14.80 -0.49
N VAL A 192 19.06 14.00 0.42
CA VAL A 192 17.65 13.89 0.73
C VAL A 192 17.27 15.03 1.71
N PRO A 193 16.14 15.73 1.50
CA PRO A 193 15.68 16.73 2.44
C PRO A 193 15.32 16.09 3.78
N ALA A 194 15.76 16.70 4.87
CA ALA A 194 15.51 16.20 6.22
C ALA A 194 13.99 16.15 6.50
N ASN A 195 13.46 14.95 6.75
CA ASN A 195 12.07 14.72 7.10
C ASN A 195 11.94 14.25 8.57
N ALA A 196 10.71 14.17 9.08
CA ALA A 196 10.47 13.79 10.47
C ALA A 196 10.99 12.37 10.82
N ASP A 197 11.11 11.49 9.83
CA ASP A 197 11.58 10.11 9.99
C ASP A 197 13.11 10.01 9.90
N ASN A 198 13.75 10.93 9.19
CA ASN A 198 15.19 10.98 8.92
C ASN A 198 15.96 11.84 9.94
N GLN A 199 15.26 12.59 10.79
CA GLN A 199 15.90 13.37 11.86
C GLN A 199 16.04 12.54 13.14
N MET A 200 17.21 12.66 13.78
CA MET A 200 17.44 12.07 15.09
C MET A 200 16.47 12.67 16.11
N ARG A 201 15.51 11.86 16.57
CA ARG A 201 14.58 12.27 17.63
C ARG A 201 15.25 12.07 18.99
N PRO A 202 15.36 13.10 19.83
CA PRO A 202 15.91 12.94 21.17
C PRO A 202 15.04 11.98 21.98
N LYS A 203 15.65 10.96 22.59
CA LYS A 203 14.95 10.10 23.55
C LYS A 203 14.53 10.96 24.75
N LYS A 204 13.24 11.02 25.05
CA LYS A 204 12.76 11.66 26.28
C LYS A 204 13.20 10.78 27.47
N PHE A 205 14.22 11.23 28.20
CA PHE A 205 14.78 10.51 29.36
C PHE A 205 14.04 10.79 30.67
N LYS A 206 13.15 11.78 30.69
CA LYS A 206 12.28 12.08 31.81
C LYS A 206 10.85 12.11 31.30
N GLU A 207 10.00 11.34 31.94
CA GLU A 207 8.55 11.46 31.80
C GLU A 207 8.14 12.75 32.52
N ASP A 208 7.39 13.59 31.82
CA ASP A 208 6.87 14.83 32.37
C ASP A 208 5.57 14.47 33.09
N ILE A 209 5.69 14.04 34.36
CA ILE A 209 4.52 13.68 35.18
C ILE A 209 3.94 14.99 35.71
N ALA A 210 2.77 15.37 35.21
CA ALA A 210 2.07 16.54 35.70
C ALA A 210 1.39 16.21 37.04
N PHE A 211 1.20 17.23 37.88
CA PHE A 211 0.49 17.08 39.16
C PHE A 211 -0.95 16.53 38.98
N THR A 212 -1.57 16.81 37.84
CA THR A 212 -2.89 16.25 37.45
C THR A 212 -2.86 14.73 37.32
N ASP A 213 -1.75 14.15 36.88
CA ASP A 213 -1.61 12.71 36.67
C ASP A 213 -1.49 11.97 38.02
N LEU A 214 -1.05 12.67 39.06
CA LEU A 214 -0.97 12.17 40.44
C LEU A 214 -2.26 12.39 41.23
N LEU A 215 -3.18 13.22 40.75
CA LEU A 215 -4.38 13.59 41.50
C LEU A 215 -5.28 12.38 41.77
N ASP A 216 -5.42 11.49 40.77
CA ASP A 216 -6.22 10.27 40.87
C ASP A 216 -5.65 9.29 41.90
N THR A 217 -4.32 9.14 41.93
CA THR A 217 -3.65 8.27 42.90
C THR A 217 -3.72 8.85 44.31
N ILE A 218 -3.53 10.17 44.48
CA ILE A 218 -3.66 10.86 45.77
C ILE A 218 -5.08 10.73 46.32
N ASN A 219 -6.11 10.92 45.48
CA ASN A 219 -7.50 10.83 45.91
C ASN A 219 -7.88 9.43 46.39
N VAL A 220 -7.36 8.38 45.75
CA VAL A 220 -7.58 6.98 46.16
C VAL A 220 -6.87 6.66 47.48
N LEU A 221 -5.65 7.16 47.68
CA LEU A 221 -4.88 6.93 48.91
C LEU A 221 -5.34 7.77 50.11
N SER A 222 -6.13 8.83 49.86
CA SER A 222 -6.66 9.73 50.89
C SER A 222 -7.99 9.29 51.52
N ARG A 223 -8.59 8.18 51.06
CA ARG A 223 -9.79 7.57 51.64
C ARG A 223 -9.42 6.37 52.51
#